data_AF-A0A8D1KT87-F1
#
_entry.id   AF-A0A8D1KT87-F1
#
_cell.length_a   1.000
_cell.length_b   1.000
_cell.length_c   1.000
_cell.angle_alpha   90.00
_cell.angle_beta   90.00
_cell.angle_gamma   90.00
#
_symmetry.space_group_name_H-M   'P 1'
#
loop_
_entity.id
_entity.type
_entity.pdbx_description
1 polymer ?
#
loop_
_entity_poly.entity_id
_entity_poly.type
_entity_poly.pdbx_seq_one_letter_code
_entity_poly.pdbx_strand_id
1 'polypeptide(L)'
;MNKFGYSLPYPQYFGGVSALTPDQYLKMNGFPNEYWGWGGEDDDIATRVRLAGMKISRPPTSVGHYKMVKHRGDKGNEENPHRFDLLVRTQNSWTQDGMNSLTYRLLARELGPLYTNITADIGTDPRGPRTPTGPRYPPGSSQAFRQEMLQRRPPARPGPLPTANHTAPHGSQ
;
A
#
# COMPACT_ATOMS: atom_id res chain seq x y z
N MET A 1 -19.44 8.41 10.34
CA MET A 1 -19.97 7.46 9.32
C MET A 1 -21.23 6.80 9.86
N ASN A 2 -22.22 6.48 9.02
CA ASN A 2 -23.50 5.86 9.46
C ASN A 2 -23.33 4.54 10.24
N LYS A 3 -22.33 3.71 9.88
CA LYS A 3 -21.98 2.46 10.60
C LYS A 3 -21.65 2.69 12.09
N PHE A 4 -21.20 3.88 12.47
CA PHE A 4 -20.83 4.25 13.83
C PHE A 4 -21.83 5.26 14.45
N GLY A 5 -23.07 5.30 13.96
CA GLY A 5 -24.09 6.23 14.45
C GLY A 5 -23.71 7.70 14.22
N TYR A 6 -22.94 8.00 13.17
CA TYR A 6 -22.41 9.34 12.86
C TYR A 6 -21.50 9.95 13.95
N SER A 7 -21.08 9.18 14.93
CA SER A 7 -20.06 9.57 15.90
C SER A 7 -18.66 9.11 15.46
N LEU A 8 -17.63 9.75 16.00
CA LEU A 8 -16.25 9.25 15.91
C LEU A 8 -16.07 8.06 16.86
N PRO A 9 -15.54 6.92 16.40
CA PRO A 9 -15.26 5.78 17.28
C PRO A 9 -14.28 6.13 18.42
N TYR A 10 -13.25 6.94 18.12
CA TYR A 10 -12.28 7.48 19.06
C TYR A 10 -11.58 8.72 18.47
N PRO A 11 -10.93 9.59 19.29
CA PRO A 11 -10.42 10.88 18.82
C PRO A 11 -9.32 10.80 17.75
N GLN A 12 -8.53 9.74 17.74
CA GLN A 12 -7.43 9.51 16.79
C GLN A 12 -7.89 8.83 15.49
N TYR A 13 -9.16 8.46 15.37
CA TYR A 13 -9.68 7.72 14.21
C TYR A 13 -9.41 8.46 12.89
N PHE A 14 -8.70 7.79 11.98
CA PHE A 14 -8.27 8.35 10.69
C PHE A 14 -8.76 7.56 9.46
N GLY A 15 -9.59 6.53 9.68
CA GLY A 15 -10.10 5.69 8.61
C GLY A 15 -11.27 6.26 7.81
N GLY A 16 -11.56 5.60 6.69
CA GLY A 16 -12.64 5.97 5.77
C GLY A 16 -12.17 6.90 4.65
N VAL A 17 -12.20 8.23 4.87
CA VAL A 17 -11.81 9.22 3.87
C VAL A 17 -10.93 10.27 4.53
N SER A 18 -9.71 10.43 3.99
CA SER A 18 -8.69 11.36 4.48
C SER A 18 -8.05 12.09 3.30
N ALA A 19 -7.57 13.31 3.55
CA ALA A 19 -6.90 14.13 2.55
C ALA A 19 -5.57 14.66 3.09
N LEU A 20 -4.54 14.60 2.26
CA LEU A 20 -3.19 15.06 2.56
C LEU A 20 -2.65 15.80 1.33
N THR A 21 -1.93 16.89 1.55
CA THR A 21 -1.09 17.49 0.50
C THR A 21 0.10 16.55 0.19
N PRO A 22 0.71 16.67 -1.00
CA PRO A 22 1.92 15.91 -1.31
C PRO A 22 3.02 16.09 -0.25
N ASP A 23 3.23 17.31 0.23
CA ASP A 23 4.24 17.61 1.26
C ASP A 23 3.92 16.94 2.60
N GLN A 24 2.67 16.96 3.04
CA GLN A 24 2.25 16.26 4.25
C GLN A 24 2.45 14.75 4.12
N TYR A 25 2.10 14.20 2.95
CA TYR A 25 2.24 12.77 2.67
C TYR A 25 3.72 12.35 2.68
N LEU A 26 4.60 13.11 2.04
CA LEU A 26 6.04 12.83 2.01
C LEU A 26 6.69 13.05 3.39
N LYS A 27 6.28 14.07 4.15
CA LYS A 27 6.80 14.37 5.48
C LYS A 27 6.62 13.21 6.46
N MET A 28 5.57 12.41 6.28
CA MET A 28 5.27 11.24 7.11
C MET A 28 5.77 9.92 6.50
N ASN A 29 6.63 9.97 5.47
CA ASN A 29 7.08 8.81 4.69
C ASN A 29 5.92 8.00 4.08
N GLY A 30 4.81 8.66 3.72
CA GLY A 30 3.58 8.03 3.25
C GLY A 30 3.00 6.97 4.19
N PHE A 31 2.31 5.99 3.62
CA PHE A 31 1.58 4.94 4.35
C PHE A 31 2.42 3.67 4.56
N PRO A 32 2.15 2.87 5.61
CA PRO A 32 2.87 1.62 5.85
C PRO A 32 2.58 0.59 4.74
N ASN A 33 3.60 -0.18 4.34
CA ASN A 33 3.43 -1.26 3.36
C ASN A 33 3.24 -2.63 4.00
N GLU A 34 3.39 -2.72 5.33
CA GLU A 34 3.37 -4.00 6.03
C GLU A 34 1.96 -4.51 6.38
N TYR A 35 0.91 -3.69 6.29
CA TYR A 35 -0.45 -4.14 6.66
C TYR A 35 -1.09 -4.97 5.53
N TRP A 36 -0.90 -6.29 5.60
CA TRP A 36 -1.59 -7.29 4.77
C TRP A 36 -2.82 -7.82 5.52
N GLY A 37 -4.01 -7.70 4.93
CA GLY A 37 -5.27 -7.98 5.60
C GLY A 37 -5.87 -6.74 6.29
N TRP A 38 -6.85 -6.95 7.16
CA TRP A 38 -7.60 -5.87 7.80
C TRP A 38 -7.06 -5.48 9.19
N GLY A 39 -6.88 -4.17 9.41
CA GLY A 39 -6.84 -3.55 10.72
C GLY A 39 -5.49 -2.95 11.12
N GLY A 40 -5.54 -1.79 11.76
CA GLY A 40 -4.40 -1.10 12.39
C GLY A 40 -3.65 -0.13 11.47
N GLU A 41 -3.85 -0.21 10.15
CA GLU A 41 -3.16 0.62 9.17
C GLU A 41 -3.55 2.10 9.31
N ASP A 42 -4.84 2.39 9.50
CA ASP A 42 -5.32 3.76 9.69
C ASP A 42 -4.80 4.38 11.01
N ASP A 43 -4.64 3.56 12.05
CA ASP A 43 -4.09 3.98 13.34
C ASP A 43 -2.58 4.22 13.27
N ASP A 44 -1.87 3.43 12.47
CA ASP A 44 -0.46 3.66 12.11
C ASP A 44 -0.31 5.00 11.40
N ILE A 45 -1.15 5.27 10.39
CA ILE A 45 -1.16 6.54 9.66
C ILE A 45 -1.44 7.71 10.62
N ALA A 46 -2.44 7.59 11.50
CA ALA A 46 -2.72 8.60 12.52
C ALA A 46 -1.51 8.86 13.43
N THR A 47 -0.78 7.79 13.78
CA THR A 47 0.46 7.87 14.56
C THR A 47 1.56 8.59 13.78
N ARG A 48 1.75 8.28 12.49
CA ARG A 48 2.72 8.97 11.62
C ARG A 48 2.43 10.45 11.46
N VAL A 49 1.15 10.84 11.31
CA VAL A 49 0.74 12.26 11.29
C VAL A 49 1.24 12.97 12.56
N ARG A 50 1.05 12.37 13.73
CA ARG A 50 1.54 12.92 15.01
C ARG A 50 3.07 12.96 15.07
N LEU A 51 3.75 11.90 14.67
CA LEU A 51 5.22 11.81 14.69
C LEU A 51 5.88 12.82 13.73
N ALA A 52 5.24 13.12 12.60
CA ALA A 52 5.63 14.17 11.67
C ALA A 52 5.30 15.60 12.18
N GLY A 53 4.80 15.73 13.41
CA GLY A 53 4.45 17.01 14.03
C GLY A 53 3.19 17.67 13.45
N MET A 54 2.31 16.89 12.83
CA MET A 54 1.06 17.35 12.24
C MET A 54 -0.14 17.02 13.13
N LYS A 55 -1.29 17.64 12.85
CA LYS A 55 -2.56 17.42 13.57
C LYS A 55 -3.66 17.02 12.59
N ILE A 56 -4.58 16.17 13.06
CA ILE A 56 -5.76 15.78 12.30
C ILE A 56 -6.80 16.92 12.39
N SER A 57 -7.15 17.50 11.24
CA SER A 57 -8.28 18.43 11.10
C SER A 57 -9.51 17.68 10.62
N ARG A 58 -10.71 18.10 11.06
CA ARG A 58 -11.98 17.47 10.67
C ARG A 58 -13.03 18.52 10.34
N PRO A 59 -13.89 18.27 9.33
CA PRO A 59 -15.04 19.13 9.09
C PRO A 59 -16.03 19.05 10.27
N PRO A 60 -16.90 20.06 10.43
CA PRO A 60 -17.98 20.01 11.41
C PRO A 60 -18.87 18.78 11.20
N THR A 61 -19.39 18.22 12.29
CA THR A 61 -20.27 17.04 12.25
C THR A 61 -21.53 17.27 11.43
N SER A 62 -22.02 18.52 11.33
CA SER A 62 -23.17 18.89 10.51
C SER A 62 -23.01 18.59 9.02
N VAL A 63 -21.77 18.57 8.51
CA VAL A 63 -21.45 18.33 7.09
C VAL A 63 -20.56 17.09 6.87
N GLY A 64 -19.89 16.60 7.91
CA GLY A 64 -18.96 15.45 7.85
C GLY A 64 -19.63 14.06 7.85
N HIS A 65 -20.85 13.94 7.32
CA HIS A 65 -21.59 12.69 7.34
C HIS A 65 -21.31 11.83 6.10
N TYR A 66 -20.79 10.62 6.34
CA TYR A 66 -20.55 9.61 5.31
C TYR A 66 -21.50 8.43 5.44
N LYS A 67 -21.98 7.94 4.29
CA LYS A 67 -22.80 6.73 4.17
C LYS A 67 -21.96 5.61 3.57
N MET A 68 -21.76 4.54 4.32
CA MET A 68 -21.12 3.33 3.83
C MET A 68 -22.07 2.58 2.89
N VAL A 69 -21.62 2.26 1.68
CA VAL A 69 -22.29 1.29 0.80
C VAL A 69 -22.18 -0.08 1.45
N LYS A 70 -23.30 -0.79 1.60
CA LYS A 70 -23.30 -2.10 2.26
C LYS A 70 -22.53 -3.12 1.42
N HIS A 71 -21.58 -3.81 2.03
CA HIS A 71 -20.86 -4.93 1.44
C HIS A 71 -20.66 -6.04 2.49
N ARG A 72 -20.37 -7.26 2.03
CA ARG A 72 -19.91 -8.36 2.90
C ARG A 72 -18.40 -8.26 3.06
N GLY A 73 -17.82 -9.00 4.01
CA GLY A 73 -16.36 -9.08 4.13
C GLY A 73 -15.74 -9.56 2.81
N ASP A 74 -14.75 -8.82 2.32
CA ASP A 74 -14.07 -9.14 1.07
C ASP A 74 -12.92 -10.13 1.34
N LYS A 75 -12.70 -11.06 0.40
CA LYS A 75 -11.57 -11.98 0.46
C LYS A 75 -10.25 -11.19 0.38
N GLY A 76 -9.29 -11.50 1.24
CA GLY A 76 -8.05 -10.72 1.37
C GLY A 76 -8.11 -9.62 2.44
N ASN A 77 -9.31 -9.33 2.99
CA ASN A 77 -9.50 -8.44 4.13
C ASN A 77 -9.74 -9.24 5.42
N GLU A 78 -9.20 -10.46 5.50
CA GLU A 78 -9.19 -11.20 6.76
C GLU A 78 -8.43 -10.41 7.81
N GLU A 79 -8.86 -10.50 9.07
CA GLU A 79 -8.24 -9.76 10.15
C GLU A 79 -6.75 -10.11 10.26
N ASN A 80 -5.89 -9.09 10.25
CA ASN A 80 -4.46 -9.29 10.40
C ASN A 80 -4.14 -9.68 11.87
N PRO A 81 -3.61 -10.89 12.13
CA PRO A 81 -3.32 -11.34 13.49
C PRO A 81 -2.17 -10.54 14.13
N HIS A 82 -1.35 -9.87 13.32
CA HIS A 82 -0.19 -9.08 13.75
C HIS A 82 -0.47 -7.56 13.81
N ARG A 83 -1.73 -7.12 13.65
CA ARG A 83 -2.08 -5.68 13.60
C ARG A 83 -1.61 -4.89 14.83
N PHE A 84 -1.70 -5.48 16.03
CA PHE A 84 -1.26 -4.82 17.26
C PHE A 84 0.27 -4.78 17.37
N ASP A 85 0.95 -5.84 16.95
CA ASP A 85 2.42 -5.87 16.91
C ASP A 85 2.98 -4.82 15.96
N LEU A 86 2.34 -4.66 14.79
CA LEU A 86 2.68 -3.62 13.82
C LEU A 86 2.47 -2.22 14.41
N LEU A 87 1.32 -1.97 15.02
CA LEU A 87 0.99 -0.67 15.60
C LEU A 87 1.94 -0.26 16.74
N VAL A 88 2.39 -1.22 17.57
CA VAL A 88 3.39 -0.94 18.62
C VAL A 88 4.73 -0.54 18.01
N ARG A 89 5.10 -1.11 16.85
CA ARG A 89 6.38 -0.86 16.19
C ARG A 89 6.44 0.45 15.44
N THR A 90 5.30 1.04 15.07
CA THR A 90 5.21 2.26 14.25
C THR A 90 6.16 3.36 14.71
N GLN A 91 6.28 3.60 16.02
CA GLN A 91 7.16 4.66 16.55
C GLN A 91 8.63 4.50 16.15
N ASN A 92 9.08 3.27 15.93
CA ASN A 92 10.46 2.93 15.61
C ASN A 92 10.68 2.60 14.13
N SER A 93 9.63 2.17 13.40
CA SER A 93 9.75 1.67 12.03
C SER A 93 9.23 2.61 10.95
N TRP A 94 8.47 3.67 11.29
CA TRP A 94 7.78 4.49 10.27
C TRP A 94 8.72 5.20 9.27
N THR A 95 9.98 5.43 9.64
CA THR A 95 11.00 6.00 8.74
C THR A 95 11.65 4.97 7.82
N GLN A 96 11.45 3.68 8.08
CA GLN A 96 12.02 2.55 7.34
C GLN A 96 10.98 1.83 6.47
N ASP A 97 9.71 1.86 6.87
CA ASP A 97 8.59 1.35 6.09
C ASP A 97 7.67 2.48 5.61
N GLY A 98 7.56 2.67 4.30
CA GLY A 98 6.64 3.63 3.70
C GLY A 98 6.97 3.92 2.24
N MET A 99 6.89 5.18 1.82
CA MET A 99 7.19 5.59 0.45
C MET A 99 8.61 5.25 0.01
N ASN A 100 9.57 5.29 0.93
CA ASN A 100 10.95 4.93 0.66
C ASN A 100 11.19 3.42 0.48
N SER A 101 10.27 2.56 0.91
CA SER A 101 10.37 1.11 0.81
C SER A 101 9.30 0.48 -0.09
N LEU A 102 8.41 1.29 -0.67
CA LEU A 102 7.33 0.83 -1.54
C LEU A 102 7.89 0.10 -2.75
N THR A 103 7.52 -1.17 -2.90
CA THR A 103 7.84 -1.98 -4.07
C THR A 103 6.56 -2.44 -4.75
N TYR A 104 6.50 -2.27 -6.08
CA TYR A 104 5.40 -2.74 -6.89
C TYR A 104 5.85 -2.88 -8.35
N ARG A 105 5.09 -3.62 -9.14
CA ARG A 105 5.21 -3.68 -10.58
C ARG A 105 3.91 -3.24 -11.23
N LEU A 106 3.97 -2.18 -12.03
CA LEU A 106 2.85 -1.75 -12.85
C LEU A 106 2.54 -2.82 -13.92
N LEU A 107 1.31 -3.32 -13.94
CA LEU A 107 0.86 -4.31 -14.93
C LEU A 107 0.09 -3.64 -16.07
N ALA A 108 -0.80 -2.70 -15.74
CA ALA A 108 -1.62 -1.99 -16.71
C ALA A 108 -1.99 -0.59 -16.23
N ARG A 109 -2.17 0.32 -17.20
CA ARG A 109 -2.72 1.66 -17.00
C ARG A 109 -3.71 1.96 -18.11
N GLU A 110 -4.98 2.13 -17.75
CA GLU A 110 -6.08 2.35 -18.69
C GLU A 110 -6.82 3.64 -18.36
N LEU A 111 -6.97 4.52 -19.34
CA LEU A 111 -7.75 5.75 -19.17
C LEU A 111 -9.20 5.47 -19.57
N GLY A 112 -10.11 5.54 -18.59
CA GLY A 112 -11.54 5.54 -18.81
C GLY A 112 -12.09 6.97 -18.86
N PRO A 113 -13.35 7.15 -19.31
CA PRO A 113 -13.98 8.48 -19.36
C PRO A 113 -14.13 9.17 -17.99
N LEU A 114 -14.23 8.39 -16.90
CA LEU A 114 -14.52 8.91 -15.55
C LEU A 114 -13.41 8.60 -14.52
N TYR A 115 -12.43 7.76 -14.87
CA TYR A 115 -11.37 7.34 -13.97
C TYR A 115 -10.16 6.78 -14.75
N THR A 116 -9.00 6.72 -14.10
CA THR A 116 -7.85 5.96 -14.60
C THR A 116 -7.73 4.68 -13.78
N ASN A 117 -7.72 3.53 -14.45
CA ASN A 117 -7.46 2.24 -13.82
C ASN A 117 -5.95 1.98 -13.81
N ILE A 118 -5.39 1.73 -12.64
CA ILE A 118 -4.00 1.32 -12.45
C ILE A 118 -4.01 -0.05 -11.81
N THR A 119 -3.57 -1.06 -12.55
CA THR A 119 -3.40 -2.42 -12.01
C THR A 119 -1.93 -2.63 -11.68
N ALA A 120 -1.66 -2.91 -10.41
CA ALA A 120 -0.30 -3.12 -9.89
C ALA A 120 -0.19 -4.46 -9.17
N ASP A 121 0.96 -5.10 -9.34
CA ASP A 121 1.42 -6.23 -8.55
C ASP A 121 2.22 -5.68 -7.37
N ILE A 122 1.67 -5.81 -6.16
CA ILE A 122 2.27 -5.32 -4.92
C ILE A 122 3.03 -6.41 -4.15
N GLY A 123 3.26 -7.57 -4.78
CA GLY A 123 3.92 -8.71 -4.15
C GLY A 123 2.98 -9.56 -3.29
N THR A 124 3.55 -10.22 -2.28
CA THR A 124 2.86 -11.14 -1.38
C THR A 124 3.21 -10.83 0.07
N ASP A 125 2.28 -11.11 1.00
CA ASP A 125 2.54 -10.97 2.43
C ASP A 125 3.80 -11.72 2.85
N PRO A 126 4.87 -11.02 3.29
CA PRO A 126 6.12 -11.65 3.70
C PRO A 126 5.98 -12.51 4.96
N ARG A 127 4.88 -12.34 5.72
CA ARG A 127 4.55 -13.07 6.96
C ARG A 127 3.43 -14.08 6.78
N GLY A 128 2.83 -14.15 5.58
CA GLY A 128 1.82 -15.15 5.26
C GLY A 128 2.40 -16.56 5.37
N PRO A 129 1.54 -17.60 5.45
CA PRO A 129 2.00 -18.98 5.35
C PRO A 129 2.86 -19.11 4.10
N ARG A 130 4.14 -19.46 4.26
CA ARG A 130 5.05 -19.72 3.14
C ARG A 130 4.47 -20.89 2.33
N THR A 131 3.63 -20.57 1.36
CA THR A 131 3.09 -21.53 0.39
C THR A 131 3.95 -21.43 -0.87
N PRO A 132 4.21 -22.57 -1.54
CA PRO A 132 5.34 -22.71 -2.45
C PRO A 132 5.26 -21.72 -3.61
N THR A 133 6.43 -21.22 -4.00
CA THR A 133 6.64 -20.28 -5.10
C THR A 133 6.00 -20.78 -6.40
N GLY A 134 4.78 -20.33 -6.69
CA GLY A 134 4.08 -20.64 -7.94
C GLY A 134 2.58 -20.39 -7.90
N PRO A 135 1.91 -20.29 -9.06
CA PRO A 135 0.61 -19.63 -9.17
C PRO A 135 -0.57 -20.61 -9.13
N ARG A 136 -1.65 -20.24 -8.43
CA ARG A 136 -2.97 -20.90 -8.57
C ARG A 136 -4.09 -19.89 -8.83
N TYR A 137 -4.90 -20.23 -9.82
CA TYR A 137 -6.03 -19.46 -10.33
C TYR A 137 -7.32 -20.22 -9.89
N PRO A 138 -8.28 -19.57 -9.20
CA PRO A 138 -9.54 -20.16 -8.70
C PRO A 138 -10.30 -21.17 -9.60
N PRO A 139 -11.15 -22.00 -8.98
CA PRO A 139 -12.36 -22.47 -9.64
C PRO A 139 -13.25 -21.24 -9.89
N GLY A 140 -13.22 -20.72 -11.11
CA GLY A 140 -14.24 -19.78 -11.58
C GLY A 140 -13.86 -18.77 -12.67
N SER A 141 -12.77 -18.00 -12.56
CA SER A 141 -12.54 -16.90 -13.54
C SER A 141 -11.10 -16.41 -13.69
N SER A 142 -10.17 -17.28 -13.39
CA SER A 142 -8.76 -16.94 -13.17
C SER A 142 -7.86 -17.62 -14.19
N GLN A 143 -8.23 -18.82 -14.66
CA GLN A 143 -7.58 -19.40 -15.83
C GLN A 143 -7.65 -18.48 -17.06
N ALA A 144 -8.72 -17.69 -17.22
CA ALA A 144 -8.89 -16.72 -18.31
C ALA A 144 -7.92 -15.52 -18.21
N PHE A 145 -7.85 -14.92 -17.02
CA PHE A 145 -6.98 -13.77 -16.76
C PHE A 145 -5.48 -14.09 -16.89
N ARG A 146 -5.07 -15.32 -16.54
CA ARG A 146 -3.66 -15.76 -16.69
C ARG A 146 -3.27 -16.04 -18.14
N GLN A 147 -4.17 -16.58 -18.96
CA GLN A 147 -3.84 -16.93 -20.35
C GLN A 147 -3.74 -15.69 -21.26
N GLU A 148 -4.55 -14.65 -21.02
CA GLU A 148 -4.50 -13.37 -21.75
C GLU A 148 -3.13 -12.67 -21.64
N MET A 149 -2.54 -12.67 -20.45
CA MET A 149 -1.27 -12.00 -20.18
C MET A 149 -0.03 -12.78 -20.70
N LEU A 150 -0.17 -14.07 -21.04
CA LEU A 150 0.91 -14.94 -21.56
C LEU A 150 1.04 -14.93 -23.10
N GLN A 151 0.09 -14.36 -23.84
CA GLN A 151 0.12 -14.33 -25.31
C GLN A 151 0.76 -13.07 -25.91
N ARG A 152 1.02 -12.03 -25.10
CA ARG A 152 1.72 -10.83 -25.57
C ARG A 152 3.23 -11.00 -25.43
N ARG A 153 3.97 -10.89 -26.53
CA ARG A 153 5.45 -10.87 -26.49
C ARG A 153 5.92 -9.56 -25.84
N PRO A 154 6.93 -9.59 -24.95
CA PRO A 154 7.61 -8.39 -24.49
C PRO A 154 8.35 -7.71 -25.67
N PRO A 155 8.44 -6.36 -25.71
CA PRO A 155 9.36 -5.70 -26.64
C PRO A 155 10.81 -6.17 -26.37
N ALA A 156 11.60 -6.28 -27.42
CA ALA A 156 12.97 -6.81 -27.36
C ALA A 156 13.86 -6.00 -26.38
N ARG A 157 14.76 -6.71 -25.69
CA ARG A 157 15.71 -6.13 -24.71
C ARG A 157 16.58 -5.03 -25.34
N PRO A 158 16.85 -3.92 -24.62
CA PRO A 158 18.04 -3.11 -24.89
C PRO A 158 19.31 -3.96 -24.66
N GLY A 159 20.32 -3.78 -25.51
CA GLY A 159 21.60 -4.50 -25.45
C GLY A 159 22.40 -4.27 -24.15
N PRO A 160 23.52 -4.99 -23.95
CA PRO A 160 24.27 -4.95 -22.71
C PRO A 160 24.86 -3.56 -22.43
N LEU A 161 24.79 -3.15 -21.16
CA LEU A 161 25.44 -1.95 -20.64
C LEU A 161 26.97 -2.15 -20.60
N PRO A 162 27.79 -1.11 -20.88
CA PRO A 162 29.24 -1.21 -20.89
C PRO A 162 29.79 -1.50 -19.48
N THR A 163 30.75 -2.43 -19.40
CA THR A 163 31.46 -2.79 -18.17
C THR A 163 32.38 -1.65 -17.73
N ALA A 164 32.20 -1.17 -16.50
CA ALA A 164 33.12 -0.23 -15.87
C ALA A 164 34.40 -0.96 -15.42
N ASN A 165 35.52 -0.70 -16.09
CA ASN A 165 36.85 -1.08 -15.59
C ASN A 165 37.26 -0.09 -14.49
N HIS A 166 37.25 -0.56 -13.24
CA HIS A 166 37.96 0.13 -12.16
C HIS A 166 39.41 -0.37 -12.13
N THR A 167 40.31 0.39 -12.76
CA THR A 167 41.75 0.29 -12.53
C THR A 167 42.12 1.28 -11.43
N ALA A 168 42.46 0.79 -10.25
CA ALA A 168 43.06 1.62 -9.18
C ALA A 168 44.55 1.81 -9.49
N PRO A 169 45.10 3.05 -9.45
CA PRO A 169 46.53 3.23 -9.54
C PRO A 169 47.19 3.02 -8.17
N HIS A 170 48.12 2.06 -8.13
CA HIS A 170 49.17 1.97 -7.12
C HIS A 170 50.03 3.24 -7.20
N GLY A 171 50.15 3.95 -6.07
CA GLY A 171 51.11 5.04 -5.89
C GLY A 171 51.86 4.82 -4.59
N SER A 172 53.07 4.28 -4.71
CA SER A 172 54.09 4.24 -3.67
C SER A 172 55.27 5.08 -4.13
N GLN A 173 55.61 6.11 -3.36
CA GLN A 173 56.97 6.51 -2.95
C GLN A 173 56.82 7.49 -1.79
#